data_AF-A0A7D5HPE4-F1
#
_entry.id   AF-A0A7D5HPE4-F1
#
_cell.length_a   1.000
_cell.length_b   1.000
_cell.length_c   1.000
_cell.angle_alpha   90.00
_cell.angle_beta   90.00
_cell.angle_gamma   90.00
#
_symmetry.space_group_name_H-M   'P 1'
#
loop_
_entity.id
_entity.type
_entity.pdbx_description
1 polymer ?
#
loop_
_entity_poly.entity_id
_entity_poly.type
_entity_poly.pdbx_seq_one_letter_code
_entity_poly.pdbx_strand_id
1 'polypeptide(L)'
;MSDMGVMEEIAHALRNSMSPGDRLASWTFRWAVQGGQVVCTQCQAYQSATQPCAAFVHRPGCCARRDEYPWRELAALLGRLPGH
;
A
#
# COMPACT_ATOMS: atom_id res chain seq x y z
N MET A 1 -6.14 -2.43 -32.81
CA MET A 1 -5.74 -3.07 -31.54
C MET A 1 -5.12 -1.97 -30.70
N SER A 2 -5.85 -1.54 -29.68
CA SER A 2 -5.78 -0.17 -29.18
C SER A 2 -4.59 0.06 -28.25
N ASP A 3 -3.97 1.23 -28.40
CA ASP A 3 -2.86 1.82 -27.65
C ASP A 3 -2.94 1.63 -26.11
N MET A 4 -4.15 1.49 -25.56
CA MET A 4 -4.39 1.19 -24.15
C MET A 4 -3.83 -0.18 -23.69
N GLY A 5 -3.80 -1.20 -24.55
CA GLY A 5 -3.31 -2.53 -24.18
C GLY A 5 -1.79 -2.54 -23.92
N VAL A 6 -1.05 -1.77 -24.72
CA VAL A 6 0.40 -1.64 -24.58
C VAL A 6 0.77 -0.90 -23.30
N MET A 7 0.03 0.15 -22.93
CA MET A 7 0.28 0.87 -21.67
C MET A 7 0.01 -0.01 -20.44
N GLU A 8 -1.03 -0.84 -20.47
CA GLU A 8 -1.37 -1.73 -19.35
C GLU A 8 -0.31 -2.83 -19.17
N GLU A 9 0.20 -3.37 -20.28
CA GLU A 9 1.26 -4.38 -20.30
C GLU A 9 2.60 -3.83 -19.78
N ILE A 10 2.98 -2.61 -20.21
CA ILE A 10 4.17 -1.92 -19.70
C ILE A 10 4.02 -1.63 -18.20
N ALA A 11 2.87 -1.13 -17.75
CA ALA A 11 2.62 -0.87 -16.33
C ALA A 11 2.67 -2.15 -15.50
N HIS A 12 2.20 -3.28 -16.05
CA HIS A 12 2.30 -4.59 -15.41
C HIS A 12 3.76 -5.07 -15.31
N ALA A 13 4.53 -4.97 -16.39
CA ALA A 13 5.95 -5.33 -16.43
C ALA A 13 6.78 -4.49 -15.45
N LEU A 14 6.58 -3.16 -15.44
CA LEU A 14 7.25 -2.24 -14.51
C LEU A 14 6.90 -2.55 -13.05
N ARG A 15 5.63 -2.89 -12.77
CA ARG A 15 5.25 -3.35 -11.42
C ARG A 15 5.99 -4.62 -11.03
N ASN A 16 6.19 -5.55 -11.96
CA ASN A 16 6.89 -6.82 -11.69
C ASN A 16 8.40 -6.68 -11.60
N SER A 17 9.00 -5.65 -12.21
CA SER A 17 10.44 -5.39 -12.11
C SER A 17 10.86 -4.66 -10.83
N MET A 18 9.92 -4.07 -10.07
CA MET A 18 10.23 -3.39 -8.81
C MET A 18 10.73 -4.37 -7.74
N SER A 19 11.84 -4.00 -7.11
CA SER A 19 12.37 -4.75 -5.97
C SER A 19 11.40 -4.72 -4.78
N PRO A 20 11.49 -5.69 -3.85
CA PRO A 20 10.73 -5.64 -2.61
C PRO A 20 10.90 -4.30 -1.84
N GLY A 21 12.11 -3.74 -1.87
CA GLY A 21 12.42 -2.43 -1.27
C GLY A 21 11.65 -1.28 -1.93
N ASP A 22 11.61 -1.22 -3.27
CA ASP A 22 10.88 -0.19 -4.01
C ASP A 22 9.37 -0.25 -3.73
N ARG A 23 8.83 -1.47 -3.56
CA ARG A 23 7.43 -1.68 -3.23
C ARG A 23 7.12 -1.22 -1.80
N LEU A 24 8.03 -1.45 -0.85
CA LEU A 24 7.90 -0.94 0.51
C LEU A 24 7.98 0.58 0.54
N ALA A 25 8.94 1.19 -0.18
CA ALA A 25 9.01 2.65 -0.34
C ALA A 25 7.76 3.21 -1.02
N SER A 26 7.22 2.52 -2.02
CA SER A 26 5.95 2.89 -2.67
C SER A 26 4.77 2.86 -1.68
N TRP A 27 4.77 1.89 -0.76
CA TRP A 27 3.77 1.77 0.30
C TRP A 27 3.88 2.93 1.30
N THR A 28 5.09 3.36 1.66
CA THR A 28 5.29 4.45 2.63
C THR A 28 4.84 5.83 2.15
N PHE A 29 4.64 6.04 0.84
CA PHE A 29 4.03 7.29 0.36
C PHE A 29 2.57 7.45 0.82
N ARG A 30 1.85 6.34 1.00
CA ARG A 30 0.43 6.35 1.43
C ARG A 30 0.29 6.16 2.93
N TRP A 31 1.24 5.44 3.54
CA TRP A 31 1.12 4.93 4.89
C TRP A 31 2.38 5.17 5.72
N ALA A 32 2.20 5.53 6.98
CA ALA A 32 3.28 5.56 7.96
C ALA A 32 2.94 4.59 9.09
N VAL A 33 3.93 3.85 9.62
CA VAL A 33 3.76 3.08 10.85
C VAL A 33 4.33 3.89 12.00
N GLN A 34 3.49 4.26 12.97
CA GLN A 34 3.86 5.08 14.13
C GLN A 34 3.12 4.58 15.37
N GLY A 35 3.84 4.33 16.46
CA GLY A 35 3.22 3.93 17.74
C GLY A 35 2.36 2.66 17.67
N GLY A 36 2.70 1.69 16.80
CA GLY A 36 1.89 0.48 16.60
C GLY A 36 0.60 0.71 15.80
N GLN A 37 0.49 1.83 15.11
CA GLN A 37 -0.63 2.18 14.25
C GLN A 37 -0.13 2.42 12.83
N VAL A 38 -0.98 2.14 11.85
CA VAL A 38 -0.77 2.60 10.49
C VAL A 38 -1.58 3.87 10.29
N VAL A 39 -0.94 4.89 9.73
CA VAL A 39 -1.46 6.25 9.59
C VAL A 39 -1.49 6.60 8.12
N CYS A 40 -2.62 7.12 7.63
CA CYS A 40 -2.69 7.68 6.28
C CYS A 40 -1.90 8.99 6.23
N THR A 41 -0.92 9.09 5.34
CA THR A 41 -0.07 10.27 5.19
C THR A 41 -0.85 11.52 4.74
N GLN A 42 -1.97 11.34 4.03
CA GLN A 42 -2.80 12.44 3.54
C GLN A 42 -3.81 12.94 4.57
N CYS A 43 -4.65 12.04 5.12
CA CYS A 43 -5.76 12.45 5.98
C CYS A 43 -5.50 12.28 7.48
N GLN A 44 -4.37 11.67 7.86
CA GLN A 44 -3.98 11.43 9.26
C GLN A 44 -4.98 10.56 10.06
N ALA A 45 -5.88 9.84 9.36
CA ALA A 45 -6.59 8.71 9.96
C ALA A 45 -5.58 7.64 10.38
N TYR A 46 -5.94 6.84 11.38
CA TYR A 46 -5.08 5.77 11.87
C TYR A 46 -5.88 4.49 12.13
N GLN A 47 -5.20 3.36 12.04
CA GLN A 47 -5.73 2.05 12.38
C GLN A 47 -4.70 1.30 13.24
N SER A 48 -5.14 0.80 14.39
CA SER A 48 -4.30 0.01 15.30
C SER A 48 -3.90 -1.33 14.68
N ALA A 49 -2.68 -1.81 14.98
CA ALA A 49 -2.23 -3.16 14.63
C ALA A 49 -3.08 -4.27 15.27
N THR A 50 -3.86 -3.96 16.31
CA THR A 50 -4.80 -4.91 16.94
C THR A 50 -6.05 -5.18 16.11
N GLN A 51 -6.28 -4.42 15.03
CA GLN A 51 -7.43 -4.58 14.12
C GLN A 51 -6.98 -4.71 12.66
N PRO A 52 -6.09 -5.65 12.32
CA PRO A 52 -5.41 -5.67 11.02
C PRO A 52 -6.29 -6.17 9.87
N CYS A 53 -7.39 -6.87 10.17
CA CYS A 53 -8.27 -7.49 9.18
C CYS A 53 -9.41 -6.59 8.70
N ALA A 54 -9.61 -5.44 9.35
CA ALA A 54 -10.64 -4.48 8.95
C ALA A 54 -10.13 -3.60 7.81
N ALA A 55 -11.04 -3.19 6.92
CA ALA A 55 -10.74 -2.16 5.93
C ALA A 55 -10.36 -0.85 6.65
N PHE A 56 -9.39 -0.13 6.10
CA PHE A 56 -8.96 1.15 6.64
C PHE A 56 -10.03 2.22 6.38
N VAL A 57 -10.36 2.99 7.42
CA VAL A 57 -11.37 4.04 7.35
C VAL A 57 -10.67 5.40 7.29
N HIS A 58 -10.74 6.04 6.13
CA HIS A 58 -10.21 7.39 5.91
C HIS A 58 -11.13 8.47 6.50
N ARG A 59 -10.57 9.66 6.79
CA ARG A 59 -11.38 10.85 7.09
C ARG A 59 -12.10 11.35 5.84
N PRO A 60 -13.26 12.03 5.97
CA PRO A 60 -13.93 12.68 4.85
C PRO A 60 -12.98 13.63 4.09
N GLY A 61 -13.04 13.59 2.76
CA GLY A 61 -12.19 14.42 1.89
C GLY A 61 -10.81 13.83 1.56
N CYS A 62 -10.47 12.65 2.08
CA CYS A 62 -9.25 11.96 1.67
C CYS A 62 -9.33 11.52 0.19
N CYS A 63 -8.27 11.78 -0.57
CA CYS A 63 -8.15 11.37 -1.97
C CYS A 63 -7.58 9.95 -2.14
N ALA A 64 -7.18 9.30 -1.04
CA ALA A 64 -6.73 7.91 -1.05
C ALA A 64 -7.88 6.95 -1.38
N ARG A 65 -7.54 5.75 -1.84
CA ARG A 65 -8.54 4.77 -2.28
C ARG A 65 -9.36 4.28 -1.06
N ARG A 66 -10.59 3.86 -1.33
CA ARG A 66 -11.45 3.22 -0.31
C ARG A 66 -11.14 1.72 -0.26
N ASP A 67 -11.47 1.10 0.88
CA ASP A 67 -11.34 -0.36 1.12
C ASP A 67 -9.90 -0.89 1.05
N GLU A 68 -8.93 -0.08 1.48
CA GLU A 68 -7.51 -0.48 1.58
C GLU A 68 -7.26 -1.31 2.86
N TYR A 69 -6.31 -2.25 2.80
CA TYR A 69 -5.95 -3.11 3.93
C TYR A 69 -4.44 -2.96 4.25
N PRO A 70 -4.03 -1.82 4.80
CA PRO A 70 -2.62 -1.45 4.92
C PRO A 70 -1.79 -2.45 5.71
N TRP A 71 -2.33 -3.04 6.78
CA TRP A 71 -1.63 -4.07 7.55
C TRP A 71 -1.41 -5.37 6.77
N ARG A 72 -2.41 -5.80 6.00
CA ARG A 72 -2.30 -6.99 5.13
C ARG A 72 -1.31 -6.75 4.00
N GLU A 73 -1.34 -5.56 3.40
CA GLU A 73 -0.36 -5.14 2.39
C GLU A 73 1.06 -5.13 2.97
N LEU A 74 1.26 -4.54 4.15
CA LEU A 74 2.56 -4.49 4.81
C LEU A 74 3.08 -5.90 5.13
N ALA A 75 2.26 -6.78 5.69
CA ALA A 75 2.66 -8.17 5.98
C ALA A 75 3.12 -8.90 4.71
N ALA A 76 2.39 -8.74 3.60
CA ALA A 76 2.75 -9.34 2.32
C ALA A 76 4.04 -8.75 1.72
N LEU A 77 4.33 -7.46 1.96
CA LEU A 77 5.59 -6.83 1.54
C LEU A 77 6.77 -7.33 2.36
N LEU A 78 6.61 -7.39 3.70
CA LEU A 78 7.66 -7.87 4.60
C LEU A 78 8.00 -9.34 4.35
N GLY A 79 7.01 -10.21 4.13
CA GLY A 79 7.25 -11.62 3.80
C GLY A 79 7.99 -11.85 2.46
N ARG A 80 8.22 -10.81 1.65
CA ARG A 80 9.00 -10.87 0.41
C ARG A 80 10.42 -10.32 0.56
N LEU A 81 10.75 -9.73 1.71
CA LEU A 81 12.12 -9.30 1.99
C LEU A 81 12.96 -10.53 2.36
N PRO A 82 14.21 -10.63 1.87
CA PRO A 82 15.09 -11.73 2.22
C PRO A 82 15.41 -11.73 3.72
N GLY A 83 15.32 -12.90 4.36
CA GLY A 83 15.65 -13.09 5.78
C GLY A 83 14.45 -13.15 6.74
N HIS A 84 13.22 -13.28 6.22
CA HIS A 84 12.00 -13.56 6.99
C HIS A 84 11.37 -14.89 6.56
#